data_AF-A0A268EV59-F1
#
_entry.id   AF-A0A268EV59-F1
#
_cell.length_a   1.000
_cell.length_b   1.000
_cell.length_c   1.000
_cell.angle_alpha   90.00
_cell.angle_beta   90.00
_cell.angle_gamma   90.00
#
_symmetry.space_group_name_H-M   'P 1'
#
loop_
_entity.id
_entity.type
_entity.pdbx_description
1 polymer ?
#
loop_
_entity_poly.entity_id
_entity_poly.type
_entity_poly.pdbx_seq_one_letter_code
_entity_poly.pdbx_strand_id
1 'polypeptide(L)'
;MIALSRKKGGVQIVETIIRGNRFEQMTMSAILVAGDANSWYESGAVRNMLIADHVFIGCGGAGHPVIRIAPENEAGSGADPVHRNIRIEGNRFEGTAALLLSVHGTEGLVFQGNEVDVTGSRTGTLESLGLITVETCRNVDISDNGLFYMQDLDMVHRPDG
;
A
#
# COMPACT_ATOMS: atom_id res chain seq x y z
N MET A 1 5.73 -4.97 11.93
CA MET A 1 5.22 -3.74 12.56
C MET A 1 6.40 -2.78 12.68
N ILE A 2 6.42 -1.68 11.91
CA ILE A 2 7.44 -0.63 12.03
C ILE A 2 6.79 0.52 12.80
N ALA A 3 7.14 0.68 14.08
CA ALA A 3 6.71 1.82 14.89
C ALA A 3 7.75 2.95 14.80
N LEU A 4 7.31 4.19 14.53
CA LEU A 4 8.19 5.35 14.37
C LEU A 4 7.89 6.40 15.45
N SER A 5 8.90 6.69 16.30
CA SER A 5 8.83 7.67 17.39
C SER A 5 9.43 9.03 16.99
N ARG A 6 8.86 10.12 17.50
CA ARG A 6 9.31 11.52 17.25
C ARG A 6 10.35 11.99 18.27
N LYS A 7 11.39 12.68 17.79
CA LYS A 7 12.26 13.55 18.61
C LYS A 7 11.77 15.00 18.50
N LYS A 8 11.64 15.71 19.64
CA LYS A 8 11.23 17.12 19.71
C LYS A 8 12.37 18.05 19.25
N GLY A 9 12.04 19.04 18.41
CA GLY A 9 12.84 20.25 18.17
C GLY A 9 13.33 20.44 16.73
N GLY A 10 12.77 21.42 16.01
CA GLY A 10 13.12 21.81 14.63
C GLY A 10 12.25 21.13 13.56
N VAL A 11 11.75 21.89 12.57
CA VAL A 11 11.04 21.32 11.41
C VAL A 11 12.05 20.56 10.55
N GLN A 12 12.28 19.31 10.91
CA GLN A 12 12.88 18.31 10.06
C GLN A 12 11.72 17.63 9.32
N ILE A 13 11.70 17.72 7.99
CA ILE A 13 10.85 16.85 7.18
C ILE A 13 11.48 15.46 7.30
N VAL A 14 10.99 14.65 8.24
CA VAL A 14 11.43 13.27 8.38
C VAL A 14 10.76 12.49 7.25
N GLU A 15 11.56 12.05 6.28
CA GLU A 15 11.12 11.15 5.23
C GLU A 15 11.25 9.70 5.73
N THR A 16 10.17 8.93 5.63
CA THR A 16 10.21 7.49 5.88
C THR A 16 10.33 6.76 4.55
N ILE A 17 11.41 6.02 4.35
CA ILE A 17 11.62 5.25 3.12
C ILE A 17 11.61 3.76 3.47
N ILE A 18 10.72 3.04 2.83
CA ILE A 18 10.72 1.58 2.75
C ILE A 18 11.00 1.28 1.29
N ARG A 19 12.13 0.62 1.00
CA ARG A 19 12.51 0.31 -0.40
C ARG A 19 13.23 -1.01 -0.54
N GLY A 20 13.02 -1.71 -1.66
CA GLY A 20 13.86 -2.85 -2.08
C GLY A 20 13.70 -4.13 -1.25
N ASN A 21 12.62 -4.24 -0.47
CA ASN A 21 12.30 -5.43 0.31
C ASN A 21 11.42 -6.41 -0.47
N ARG A 22 11.52 -7.69 -0.12
CA ARG A 22 10.66 -8.77 -0.60
C ARG A 22 9.78 -9.26 0.56
N PHE A 23 8.47 -9.27 0.35
CA PHE A 23 7.47 -9.79 1.28
C PHE A 23 6.78 -10.99 0.64
N GLU A 24 6.72 -12.11 1.34
CA GLU A 24 6.19 -13.36 0.79
C GLU A 24 5.17 -13.98 1.74
N GLN A 25 4.00 -14.35 1.21
CA GLN A 25 2.96 -15.12 1.90
C GLN A 25 2.50 -14.50 3.25
N MET A 26 2.58 -13.18 3.35
CA MET A 26 2.04 -12.44 4.49
C MET A 26 0.52 -12.51 4.47
N THR A 27 -0.09 -13.20 5.44
CA THR A 27 -1.55 -13.35 5.55
C THR A 27 -2.26 -12.07 6.02
N MET A 28 -1.50 -11.16 6.64
CA MET A 28 -1.90 -9.81 7.01
C MET A 28 -1.32 -8.79 6.03
N SER A 29 -1.59 -7.50 6.24
CA SER A 29 -0.95 -6.44 5.44
C SER A 29 0.57 -6.49 5.58
N ALA A 30 1.26 -6.60 4.45
CA ALA A 30 2.72 -6.56 4.39
C ALA A 30 3.25 -5.21 4.89
N ILE A 31 2.53 -4.13 4.56
CA ILE A 31 2.76 -2.79 5.11
C ILE A 31 1.45 -2.28 5.70
N LEU A 32 1.48 -1.95 6.99
CA LEU A 32 0.41 -1.23 7.69
C LEU A 32 0.97 0.11 8.17
N VAL A 33 0.44 1.19 7.60
CA VAL A 33 0.59 2.54 8.14
C VAL A 33 -0.62 2.80 9.02
N ALA A 34 -0.44 2.50 10.30
CA ALA A 34 -1.40 2.87 11.33
C ALA A 34 -1.13 4.30 11.82
N GLY A 35 -2.11 4.86 12.51
CA GLY A 35 -1.98 6.12 13.22
C GLY A 35 -3.00 6.14 14.35
N ASP A 36 -2.60 5.74 15.54
CA ASP A 36 -3.49 5.69 16.69
C ASP A 36 -3.06 6.71 17.75
N ALA A 37 -3.94 7.67 17.99
CA ALA A 37 -3.82 8.67 19.05
C ALA A 37 -4.89 8.51 20.15
N ASN A 38 -5.73 7.47 20.05
CA ASN A 38 -6.90 7.23 20.90
C ASN A 38 -6.69 6.07 21.87
N SER A 39 -6.03 4.97 21.48
CA SER A 39 -5.90 3.78 22.33
C SER A 39 -4.46 3.46 22.73
N TRP A 40 -3.57 3.31 21.76
CA TRP A 40 -2.24 2.72 21.90
C TRP A 40 -1.11 3.75 21.78
N TYR A 41 -1.43 4.99 21.37
CA TYR A 41 -0.53 6.16 21.32
C TYR A 41 0.83 5.90 20.63
N GLU A 42 0.88 4.99 19.66
CA GLU A 42 2.14 4.45 19.14
C GLU A 42 2.70 5.19 17.93
N SER A 43 1.84 5.75 17.08
CA SER A 43 2.23 6.34 15.81
C SER A 43 1.48 7.64 15.54
N GLY A 44 2.25 8.70 15.34
CA GLY A 44 1.72 9.99 14.92
C GLY A 44 1.53 10.07 13.41
N ALA A 45 0.90 11.17 12.96
CA ALA A 45 0.71 11.46 11.55
C ALA A 45 2.01 11.35 10.72
N VAL A 46 2.01 10.46 9.72
CA VAL A 46 2.98 10.40 8.61
C VAL A 46 2.82 11.63 7.71
N ARG A 47 3.95 12.27 7.36
CA ARG A 47 3.97 13.51 6.56
C ARG A 47 4.75 13.41 5.25
N ASN A 48 5.61 12.40 5.13
CA ASN A 48 6.30 12.06 3.91
C ASN A 48 6.78 10.61 3.99
N MET A 49 6.30 9.76 3.07
CA MET A 49 6.68 8.35 3.02
C MET A 49 6.82 7.87 1.59
N LEU A 50 7.85 7.07 1.33
CA LEU A 50 8.05 6.35 0.10
C LEU A 50 8.05 4.84 0.38
N ILE A 51 7.21 4.10 -0.35
CA ILE A 51 7.17 2.64 -0.42
C ILE A 51 7.52 2.29 -1.87
N ALA A 52 8.75 1.83 -2.11
CA ALA A 52 9.25 1.70 -3.48
C ALA A 52 10.02 0.42 -3.77
N ASP A 53 10.00 0.00 -5.03
CA ASP A 53 10.77 -1.15 -5.54
C ASP A 53 10.63 -2.43 -4.69
N HIS A 54 9.47 -2.64 -4.07
CA HIS A 54 9.19 -3.87 -3.34
C HIS A 54 8.72 -4.98 -4.27
N VAL A 55 8.87 -6.20 -3.80
CA VAL A 55 8.22 -7.38 -4.38
C VAL A 55 7.31 -7.99 -3.32
N PHE A 56 6.00 -8.00 -3.58
CA PHE A 56 4.97 -8.62 -2.72
C PHE A 56 4.43 -9.87 -3.40
N ILE A 57 4.60 -11.05 -2.79
CA ILE A 57 4.20 -12.33 -3.40
C ILE A 57 3.15 -13.01 -2.53
N GLY A 58 1.94 -13.15 -3.07
CA GLY A 58 0.83 -13.79 -2.36
C GLY A 58 0.55 -13.15 -1.00
N CYS A 59 0.72 -11.83 -0.90
CA CYS A 59 0.48 -11.08 0.33
C CYS A 59 -1.00 -10.65 0.45
N GLY A 60 -1.39 -10.34 1.67
CA GLY A 60 -2.75 -9.96 2.02
C GLY A 60 -3.66 -11.18 2.24
N GLY A 61 -4.90 -10.89 2.60
CA GLY A 61 -5.91 -11.88 2.94
C GLY A 61 -7.28 -11.25 3.11
N ALA A 62 -8.26 -12.06 3.54
CA ALA A 62 -9.60 -11.58 3.83
C ALA A 62 -9.55 -10.45 4.89
N GLY A 63 -9.98 -9.24 4.52
CA GLY A 63 -9.93 -8.05 5.39
C GLY A 63 -8.55 -7.40 5.56
N HIS A 64 -7.52 -7.93 4.89
CA HIS A 64 -6.14 -7.47 5.01
C HIS A 64 -5.55 -7.18 3.62
N PRO A 65 -5.60 -5.92 3.15
CA PRO A 65 -4.98 -5.58 1.88
C PRO A 65 -3.46 -5.73 1.97
N VAL A 66 -2.77 -5.86 0.83
CA VAL A 66 -1.29 -5.93 0.80
C VAL A 66 -0.67 -4.72 1.50
N ILE A 67 -1.14 -3.52 1.15
CA ILE A 67 -0.79 -2.26 1.80
C ILE A 67 -2.05 -1.65 2.41
N ARG A 68 -1.99 -1.34 3.72
CA ARG A 68 -3.07 -0.65 4.43
C ARG A 68 -2.56 0.67 5.01
N ILE A 69 -3.26 1.76 4.72
CA ILE A 69 -3.06 3.07 5.34
C ILE A 69 -4.36 3.42 6.06
N ALA A 70 -4.36 3.28 7.38
CA ALA A 70 -5.56 3.36 8.20
C ALA A 70 -5.24 4.00 9.56
N PRO A 71 -5.32 5.34 9.65
CA PRO A 71 -5.35 6.01 10.93
C PRO A 71 -6.64 5.65 11.70
N GLU A 72 -6.57 5.56 13.03
CA GLU A 72 -7.70 5.23 13.93
C GLU A 72 -8.59 6.45 14.24
N ASN A 73 -8.78 7.32 13.26
CA ASN A 73 -9.80 8.36 13.31
C ASN A 73 -11.13 7.81 12.75
N GLU A 74 -12.26 8.36 13.22
CA GLU A 74 -13.56 8.00 12.66
C GLU A 74 -13.63 8.40 11.18
N ALA A 75 -13.77 7.40 10.32
CA ALA A 75 -14.00 7.60 8.90
C ALA A 75 -15.31 8.39 8.68
N GLY A 76 -15.26 9.45 7.87
CA GLY A 76 -16.43 10.28 7.58
C GLY A 76 -16.71 11.40 8.58
N SER A 77 -15.87 11.62 9.59
CA SER A 77 -15.99 12.75 10.54
C SER A 77 -15.80 14.15 9.92
N GLY A 78 -15.53 14.24 8.60
CA GLY A 78 -15.17 15.50 7.94
C GLY A 78 -13.83 16.08 8.40
N ALA A 79 -13.08 15.34 9.23
CA ALA A 79 -11.77 15.73 9.73
C ALA A 79 -10.74 15.73 8.60
N ASP A 80 -9.74 16.61 8.73
CA ASP A 80 -8.64 16.68 7.78
C ASP A 80 -7.85 15.35 7.72
N PRO A 81 -7.35 14.96 6.53
CA PRO A 81 -6.45 13.83 6.36
C PRO A 81 -5.31 13.84 7.38
N VAL A 82 -5.20 12.74 8.10
CA VAL A 82 -4.20 12.50 9.14
C VAL A 82 -2.82 12.32 8.52
N HIS A 83 -2.75 11.52 7.45
CA HIS A 83 -1.52 11.26 6.72
C HIS A 83 -1.37 12.16 5.51
N ARG A 84 -0.12 12.49 5.16
CA ARG A 84 0.19 13.29 3.99
C ARG A 84 1.40 12.75 3.23
N ASN A 85 1.38 12.93 1.91
CA ASN A 85 2.49 12.66 0.99
C ASN A 85 3.01 11.22 1.11
N ILE A 86 2.14 10.26 0.81
CA ILE A 86 2.52 8.84 0.75
C ILE A 86 2.64 8.44 -0.71
N ARG A 87 3.82 7.98 -1.10
CA ARG A 87 4.15 7.55 -2.46
C ARG A 87 4.42 6.06 -2.48
N ILE A 88 3.75 5.34 -3.36
CA ILE A 88 3.83 3.90 -3.56
C ILE A 88 4.20 3.68 -5.04
N GLU A 89 5.49 3.47 -5.29
CA GLU A 89 6.07 3.61 -6.63
C GLU A 89 6.89 2.39 -7.04
N GLY A 90 6.73 1.92 -8.29
CA GLY A 90 7.63 0.92 -8.88
C GLY A 90 7.62 -0.45 -8.19
N ASN A 91 6.56 -0.78 -7.44
CA ASN A 91 6.46 -2.06 -6.74
C ASN A 91 5.89 -3.15 -7.67
N ARG A 92 6.28 -4.39 -7.41
CA ARG A 92 5.74 -5.61 -8.05
C ARG A 92 4.84 -6.36 -7.07
N PHE A 93 3.63 -6.67 -7.51
CA PHE A 93 2.65 -7.46 -6.77
C PHE A 93 2.37 -8.73 -7.57
N GLU A 94 2.77 -9.89 -7.05
CA GLU A 94 2.71 -11.18 -7.73
C GLU A 94 1.69 -12.10 -7.08
N GLY A 95 0.87 -12.77 -7.89
CA GLY A 95 -0.18 -13.68 -7.38
C GLY A 95 -1.19 -12.98 -6.47
N THR A 96 -1.61 -11.76 -6.82
CA THR A 96 -2.54 -10.98 -6.00
C THR A 96 -3.94 -11.59 -6.01
N ALA A 97 -4.36 -12.14 -4.88
CA ALA A 97 -5.71 -12.65 -4.63
C ALA A 97 -6.51 -11.82 -3.62
N ALA A 98 -5.87 -10.82 -3.00
CA ALA A 98 -6.45 -9.94 -1.99
C ALA A 98 -6.62 -8.51 -2.52
N LEU A 99 -7.23 -7.64 -1.71
CA LEU A 99 -7.21 -6.20 -1.95
C LEU A 99 -5.75 -5.72 -1.98
N LEU A 100 -5.37 -4.92 -2.96
CA LEU A 100 -3.99 -4.48 -3.11
C LEU A 100 -3.68 -3.30 -2.19
N LEU A 101 -4.52 -2.27 -2.26
CA LEU A 101 -4.37 -1.06 -1.46
C LEU A 101 -5.69 -0.67 -0.80
N SER A 102 -5.65 -0.45 0.51
CA SER A 102 -6.71 0.29 1.21
C SER A 102 -6.12 1.52 1.88
N VAL A 103 -6.71 2.67 1.59
CA VAL A 103 -6.23 3.95 2.11
C VAL A 103 -7.39 4.80 2.60
N HIS A 104 -7.25 5.26 3.83
CA HIS A 104 -8.14 6.20 4.47
C HIS A 104 -7.37 7.44 4.96
N GLY A 105 -8.02 8.61 4.92
CA GLY A 105 -7.56 9.79 5.65
C GLY A 105 -6.18 10.29 5.23
N THR A 106 -5.89 10.27 3.93
CA THR A 106 -4.58 10.65 3.37
C THR A 106 -4.70 11.77 2.33
N GLU A 107 -3.82 12.77 2.40
CA GLU A 107 -3.69 13.83 1.39
C GLU A 107 -2.38 13.67 0.60
N GLY A 108 -2.42 13.72 -0.73
CA GLY A 108 -1.23 13.55 -1.55
C GLY A 108 -0.78 12.08 -1.62
N LEU A 109 -1.69 11.19 -1.99
CA LEU A 109 -1.37 9.79 -2.26
C LEU A 109 -0.94 9.65 -3.72
N VAL A 110 0.18 8.98 -3.95
CA VAL A 110 0.62 8.57 -5.29
C VAL A 110 0.76 7.04 -5.30
N PHE A 111 0.05 6.37 -6.20
CA PHE A 111 0.21 4.95 -6.50
C PHE A 111 0.53 4.83 -7.99
N GLN A 112 1.82 4.83 -8.33
CA GLN A 112 2.28 5.02 -9.71
C GLN A 112 3.33 4.00 -10.14
N GLY A 113 3.26 3.57 -11.41
CA GLY A 113 4.32 2.77 -12.02
C GLY A 113 4.46 1.37 -11.40
N ASN A 114 3.42 0.87 -10.72
CA ASN A 114 3.44 -0.45 -10.11
C ASN A 114 3.00 -1.52 -11.10
N GLU A 115 3.56 -2.71 -10.97
CA GLU A 115 3.22 -3.89 -11.77
C GLU A 115 2.41 -4.85 -10.91
N VAL A 116 1.22 -5.22 -11.36
CA VAL A 116 0.29 -6.06 -10.60
C VAL A 116 -0.09 -7.27 -11.43
N ASP A 117 0.37 -8.44 -11.01
CA ASP A 117 -0.11 -9.73 -11.45
C ASP A 117 -1.26 -10.20 -10.55
N VAL A 118 -2.44 -10.35 -11.14
CA VAL A 118 -3.68 -10.70 -10.45
C VAL A 118 -4.03 -12.15 -10.75
N THR A 119 -4.34 -12.93 -9.72
CA THR A 119 -4.81 -14.30 -9.92
C THR A 119 -6.22 -14.32 -10.51
N GLY A 120 -6.42 -15.11 -11.56
CA GLY A 120 -7.71 -15.31 -12.20
C GLY A 120 -7.89 -14.50 -13.48
N SER A 121 -8.68 -15.03 -14.41
CA SER A 121 -8.93 -14.42 -15.73
C SER A 121 -9.91 -13.26 -15.63
N ARG A 122 -9.49 -12.15 -15.02
CA ARG A 122 -10.22 -10.89 -14.97
C ARG A 122 -9.55 -9.89 -15.91
N THR A 123 -10.30 -9.00 -16.54
CA THR A 123 -9.75 -7.92 -17.37
C THR A 123 -10.30 -6.58 -16.89
N GLY A 124 -9.48 -5.53 -16.93
CA GLY A 124 -9.91 -4.18 -16.53
C GLY A 124 -8.78 -3.35 -15.92
N THR A 125 -9.16 -2.28 -15.21
CA THR A 125 -8.25 -1.44 -14.43
C THR A 125 -8.24 -1.84 -12.96
N LEU A 126 -7.32 -1.30 -12.16
CA LEU A 126 -7.25 -1.56 -10.72
C LEU A 126 -8.57 -1.18 -10.03
N GLU A 127 -9.19 -0.10 -10.47
CA GLU A 127 -10.48 0.41 -9.99
C GLU A 127 -11.62 -0.52 -10.41
N SER A 128 -11.72 -0.90 -11.69
CA SER A 128 -12.82 -1.76 -12.15
C SER A 128 -12.75 -3.17 -11.55
N LEU A 129 -11.57 -3.62 -11.15
CA LEU A 129 -11.36 -4.88 -10.47
C LEU A 129 -11.63 -4.79 -8.95
N GLY A 130 -11.77 -3.59 -8.41
CA GLY A 130 -11.96 -3.33 -6.98
C GLY A 130 -10.72 -3.66 -6.14
N LEU A 131 -9.51 -3.54 -6.73
CA LEU A 131 -8.25 -3.85 -6.06
C LEU A 131 -7.73 -2.71 -5.19
N ILE A 132 -8.30 -1.52 -5.33
CA ILE A 132 -7.94 -0.33 -4.56
C ILE A 132 -9.20 0.27 -3.94
N THR A 133 -9.16 0.57 -2.64
CA THR A 133 -10.18 1.35 -1.93
C THR A 133 -9.60 2.64 -1.41
N VAL A 134 -10.22 3.77 -1.74
CA VAL A 134 -9.79 5.12 -1.34
C VAL A 134 -10.93 5.82 -0.62
N GLU A 135 -10.72 6.21 0.64
CA GLU A 135 -11.76 6.81 1.48
C GLU A 135 -11.27 8.09 2.15
N THR A 136 -12.05 9.17 2.08
CA THR A 136 -11.73 10.45 2.74
C THR A 136 -10.30 10.95 2.43
N CYS A 137 -9.87 10.74 1.18
CA CYS A 137 -8.55 11.16 0.70
C CYS A 137 -8.66 12.38 -0.21
N ARG A 138 -7.59 13.16 -0.31
CA ARG A 138 -7.47 14.32 -1.22
C ARG A 138 -6.18 14.23 -2.02
N ASN A 139 -6.19 14.76 -3.24
CA ASN A 139 -5.03 14.74 -4.16
C ASN A 139 -4.47 13.31 -4.32
N VAL A 140 -5.31 12.42 -4.86
CA VAL A 140 -4.97 11.01 -5.10
C VAL A 140 -4.62 10.85 -6.57
N ASP A 141 -3.44 10.28 -6.83
CA ASP A 141 -2.96 9.93 -8.16
C ASP A 141 -2.75 8.42 -8.24
N ILE A 142 -3.50 7.76 -9.12
CA ILE A 142 -3.38 6.34 -9.44
C ILE A 142 -3.16 6.27 -10.95
N SER A 143 -1.90 6.17 -11.37
CA SER A 143 -1.52 6.31 -12.78
C SER A 143 -0.40 5.36 -13.16
N ASP A 144 -0.27 5.07 -14.45
CA ASP A 144 0.86 4.31 -15.02
C ASP A 144 1.09 2.92 -14.39
N ASN A 145 0.06 2.29 -13.82
CA ASN A 145 0.17 0.96 -13.24
C ASN A 145 -0.13 -0.11 -14.30
N GLY A 146 0.75 -1.11 -14.40
CA GLY A 146 0.60 -2.24 -15.29
C GLY A 146 -0.19 -3.37 -14.63
N LEU A 147 -1.20 -3.89 -15.32
CA LEU A 147 -1.91 -5.10 -14.94
C LEU A 147 -1.51 -6.24 -15.86
N PHE A 148 -1.02 -7.31 -15.24
CA PHE A 148 -0.62 -8.54 -15.91
C PHE A 148 -1.47 -9.69 -15.37
N TYR A 149 -1.60 -10.73 -16.18
CA TYR A 149 -2.34 -11.92 -15.82
C TYR A 149 -1.43 -13.11 -16.08
N MET A 150 -1.11 -13.87 -15.04
CA MET A 150 -0.56 -15.20 -15.23
C MET A 150 -1.58 -16.04 -16.03
N GLN A 151 -1.30 -16.26 -17.31
CA GLN A 151 -1.91 -17.37 -18.04
C GLN A 151 -1.37 -18.66 -17.42
N ASP A 152 -2.23 -19.67 -17.24
CA ASP A 152 -1.90 -20.97 -16.62
C ASP A 152 -0.84 -21.81 -17.38
N LEU A 153 0.16 -21.22 -18.06
CA LEU A 153 1.08 -21.93 -18.95
C LEU A 153 2.58 -21.71 -18.75
N ASP A 154 3.06 -20.84 -17.86
CA ASP A 154 4.51 -20.65 -17.66
C ASP A 154 5.11 -21.38 -16.45
N MET A 155 4.34 -22.30 -15.82
CA MET A 155 4.89 -23.24 -14.83
C MET A 155 5.60 -24.45 -15.47
N VAL A 156 5.78 -24.46 -16.80
CA VAL A 156 6.64 -25.43 -17.48
C VAL A 156 7.84 -24.69 -18.07
N HIS A 157 8.97 -24.78 -17.36
CA HIS A 157 10.32 -24.48 -17.85
C HIS A 157 10.81 -23.02 -17.69
N ARG A 158 11.26 -22.67 -16.48
CA ARG A 158 12.48 -21.85 -16.36
C ARG A 158 13.66 -22.82 -16.17
N PRO A 159 14.61 -22.90 -17.11
CA PRO A 159 15.83 -23.66 -16.87
C PRO A 159 16.65 -22.88 -15.85
N ASP A 160 16.91 -23.57 -14.75
CA ASP A 160 17.89 -23.27 -13.73
C ASP A 160 19.22 -22.88 -14.39
N GLY A 161 19.57 -21.61 -14.25
CA GLY A 161 20.86 -21.04 -14.64
C GLY A 161 21.48 -20.33 -13.44
#